data_AF-A0A9D6XSD3-F1
#
_entry.id   AF-A0A9D6XSD3-F1
#
_cell.length_a   1.000
_cell.length_b   1.000
_cell.length_c   1.000
_cell.angle_alpha   90.00
_cell.angle_beta   90.00
_cell.angle_gamma   90.00
#
_symmetry.space_group_name_H-M   'P 1'
#
loop_
_entity.id
_entity.type
_entity.pdbx_description
1 polymer ?
#
loop_
_entity_poly.entity_id
_entity_poly.type
_entity_poly.pdbx_seq_one_letter_code
_entity_poly.pdbx_strand_id
1 'polypeptide(L)'
;MATHENRISTPGDWRKASRAARAASAETLTLPSGATILATRPAPLEWILAGRVPQRLLAAALATEGSAAAAPPHELSREDVLELARFAADLVRASVVEPAIGEAPDEIRFDDIPIEDRTCIFEWACRTLRESGTKEDPSSPSADGLERFCAQ
;
A
#
# COMPACT_ATOMS: atom_id res chain seq x y z
N MET A 1 26.26 32.03 -30.08
CA MET A 1 26.66 30.88 -29.25
C MET A 1 25.39 30.35 -28.61
N ALA A 2 24.87 29.21 -29.09
CA ALA A 2 23.66 28.62 -28.53
C ALA A 2 24.05 27.88 -27.24
N THR A 3 23.55 28.36 -26.10
CA THR A 3 23.60 27.64 -24.83
C THR A 3 22.77 26.36 -24.98
N HIS A 4 23.44 25.21 -24.98
CA HIS A 4 22.79 23.92 -24.80
C HIS A 4 22.14 23.92 -23.40
N GLU A 5 20.83 24.14 -23.34
CA GLU A 5 20.06 23.91 -22.11
C GLU A 5 20.22 22.44 -21.73
N ASN A 6 20.78 22.20 -20.55
CA ASN A 6 21.02 20.86 -20.05
C ASN A 6 19.66 20.26 -19.68
N ARG A 7 19.12 19.35 -20.51
CA ARG A 7 17.81 18.67 -20.32
C ARG A 7 17.86 17.62 -19.19
N ILE A 8 18.51 17.95 -18.08
CA ILE A 8 18.59 17.08 -16.90
C ILE A 8 17.39 17.38 -16.01
N SER A 9 16.58 16.36 -15.74
CA SER A 9 15.43 16.46 -14.85
C SER A 9 15.84 16.89 -13.44
N THR A 10 15.11 17.85 -12.88
CA THR A 10 15.29 18.30 -11.50
C THR A 10 14.56 17.38 -10.51
N PRO A 11 14.91 17.39 -9.21
CA PRO A 11 14.13 16.68 -8.19
C PRO A 11 12.65 17.09 -8.13
N GLY A 12 12.31 18.31 -8.58
CA GLY A 12 10.92 18.77 -8.72
C GLY A 12 10.20 18.03 -9.84
N ASP A 13 10.86 17.82 -10.98
CA ASP A 13 10.31 17.10 -12.13
C ASP A 13 10.03 15.64 -11.80
N TRP A 14 10.95 14.98 -11.08
CA TRP A 14 10.75 13.61 -10.59
C TRP A 14 9.56 13.49 -9.64
N ARG A 15 9.44 14.40 -8.67
CA ARG A 15 8.30 14.42 -7.74
C ARG A 15 6.98 14.66 -8.47
N LYS A 16 6.97 15.59 -9.44
CA LYS A 16 5.79 15.88 -10.26
C LYS A 16 5.39 14.68 -11.11
N ALA A 17 6.34 14.05 -11.79
CA ALA A 17 6.10 12.87 -12.61
C ALA A 17 5.58 11.69 -11.76
N SER A 18 6.18 11.46 -10.59
CA SER A 18 5.75 10.40 -9.67
C SER A 18 4.32 10.65 -9.14
N ARG A 19 3.99 11.88 -8.75
CA ARG A 19 2.61 12.23 -8.34
C ARG A 19 1.61 12.06 -9.49
N ALA A 20 1.96 12.50 -10.69
CA ALA A 20 1.10 12.36 -11.87
C ALA A 20 0.84 10.89 -12.22
N ALA A 21 1.87 10.04 -12.15
CA ALA A 21 1.73 8.61 -12.38
C ALA A 21 0.81 7.95 -11.33
N ARG A 22 0.97 8.31 -10.05
CA ARG A 22 0.10 7.80 -8.97
C ARG A 22 -1.34 8.25 -9.12
N ALA A 23 -1.58 9.53 -9.41
CA ALA A 23 -2.92 10.07 -9.63
C ALA A 23 -3.61 9.42 -10.84
N ALA A 24 -2.87 9.09 -11.90
CA ALA A 24 -3.41 8.43 -13.09
C ALA A 24 -3.91 6.99 -12.82
N SER A 25 -3.35 6.32 -11.80
CA SER A 25 -3.71 4.96 -11.39
C SER A 25 -4.44 4.95 -10.04
N ALA A 26 -5.00 6.08 -9.62
CA ALA A 26 -5.70 6.18 -8.36
C ALA A 26 -7.21 5.96 -8.52
N GLU A 27 -7.79 5.37 -7.50
CA GLU A 27 -9.21 5.08 -7.34
C GLU A 27 -9.77 5.97 -6.23
N THR A 28 -11.01 6.41 -6.39
CA THR A 28 -11.74 7.12 -5.33
C THR A 28 -12.23 6.12 -4.29
N LEU A 29 -11.87 6.33 -3.03
CA LEU A 29 -12.28 5.50 -1.89
C LEU A 29 -13.09 6.34 -0.90
N THR A 30 -14.29 5.86 -0.58
CA THR A 30 -15.11 6.41 0.51
C THR A 30 -14.77 5.69 1.81
N LEU A 31 -14.42 6.46 2.83
CA LEU A 31 -14.01 5.98 4.14
C LEU A 31 -15.20 5.86 5.10
N PRO A 32 -15.12 5.01 6.14
CA PRO A 32 -16.16 4.87 7.17
C PRO A 32 -16.56 6.18 7.86
N SER A 33 -15.63 7.12 8.02
CA SER A 33 -15.92 8.46 8.54
C SER A 33 -16.79 9.33 7.61
N GLY A 34 -17.03 8.88 6.38
CA GLY A 34 -17.69 9.65 5.32
C GLY A 34 -16.72 10.50 4.49
N ALA A 35 -15.42 10.51 4.82
CA ALA A 35 -14.40 11.17 4.00
C ALA A 35 -14.22 10.45 2.65
N THR A 36 -13.85 11.20 1.61
CA THR A 36 -13.49 10.65 0.31
C THR A 36 -12.04 10.98 0.01
N ILE A 37 -11.27 9.95 -0.33
CA ILE A 37 -9.86 10.09 -0.68
C ILE A 37 -9.59 9.55 -2.08
N LEU A 38 -8.52 10.02 -2.67
CA LEU A 38 -7.92 9.43 -3.86
C LEU A 38 -6.79 8.51 -3.39
N ALA A 39 -6.91 7.21 -3.67
CA ALA A 39 -5.96 6.20 -3.22
C ALA A 39 -5.41 5.39 -4.40
N THR A 40 -4.13 5.06 -4.37
CA THR A 40 -3.51 4.13 -5.32
C THR A 40 -2.97 2.94 -4.58
N ARG A 41 -2.97 1.77 -5.21
CA ARG A 41 -2.45 0.56 -4.58
C ARG A 41 -0.94 0.50 -4.82
N PRO A 42 -0.12 0.52 -3.76
CA PRO A 42 1.33 0.45 -3.95
C PRO A 42 1.71 -0.93 -4.51
N ALA A 43 2.43 -0.98 -5.63
CA ALA A 43 2.84 -2.25 -6.19
C ALA A 43 3.87 -2.94 -5.27
N PRO A 44 3.73 -4.24 -4.94
CA PRO A 44 4.65 -4.93 -4.03
C PRO A 44 6.12 -4.83 -4.47
N LEU A 45 6.39 -4.80 -5.78
CA LEU A 45 7.73 -4.61 -6.31
C LEU A 45 8.36 -3.26 -5.91
N GLU A 46 7.57 -2.18 -5.80
CA GLU A 46 8.08 -0.87 -5.35
C GLU A 46 8.62 -0.94 -3.92
N TRP A 47 7.97 -1.70 -3.04
CA TRP A 47 8.40 -1.87 -1.66
C TRP A 47 9.63 -2.75 -1.52
N ILE A 48 9.72 -3.80 -2.35
CA ILE A 48 10.90 -4.66 -2.44
C ILE A 48 12.11 -3.83 -2.89
N LEU A 49 11.95 -3.06 -3.96
CA LEU A 49 13.02 -2.20 -4.48
C LEU A 49 13.40 -1.07 -3.50
N ALA A 50 12.45 -0.58 -2.71
CA ALA A 50 12.70 0.40 -1.66
C ALA A 50 13.35 -0.18 -0.39
N GLY A 51 13.50 -1.51 -0.28
CA GLY A 51 14.01 -2.18 0.91
C GLY A 51 13.10 -2.03 2.13
N ARG A 52 11.80 -1.81 1.90
CA ARG A 52 10.82 -1.46 2.94
C ARG A 52 9.98 -2.65 3.40
N VAL A 53 10.20 -3.85 2.86
CA VAL A 53 9.46 -5.06 3.26
C VAL A 53 10.12 -5.68 4.49
N PRO A 54 9.40 -5.82 5.61
CA PRO A 54 9.90 -6.52 6.79
C PRO A 54 10.37 -7.94 6.45
N GLN A 55 11.54 -8.33 6.96
CA GLN A 55 12.16 -9.63 6.62
C GLN A 55 11.25 -10.82 6.94
N ARG A 56 10.42 -10.71 7.98
CA ARG A 56 9.44 -11.73 8.36
C ARG A 56 8.30 -11.87 7.35
N LEU A 57 7.80 -10.77 6.78
CA LEU A 57 6.80 -10.82 5.70
C LEU A 57 7.39 -11.45 4.44
N LEU A 58 8.64 -11.09 4.11
CA LEU A 58 9.37 -11.72 3.01
C LEU A 58 9.55 -13.23 3.25
N ALA A 59 9.97 -13.63 4.44
CA ALA A 59 10.14 -15.03 4.80
C ALA A 59 8.81 -15.81 4.75
N ALA A 60 7.69 -15.22 5.19
CA ALA A 60 6.37 -15.84 5.10
C ALA A 60 5.88 -16.00 3.66
N ALA A 61 6.11 -15.00 2.80
CA ALA A 61 5.79 -15.09 1.37
C ALA A 61 6.61 -16.19 0.69
N LEU A 62 7.91 -16.28 0.96
CA LEU A 62 8.79 -17.33 0.42
C LEU A 62 8.47 -18.73 0.96
N ALA A 63 8.01 -18.84 2.22
CA ALA A 63 7.62 -20.12 2.81
C ALA A 63 6.36 -20.72 2.15
N THR A 64 5.48 -19.87 1.62
CA THR A 64 4.23 -20.29 0.95
C THR A 64 4.48 -21.02 -0.37
N GLU A 65 5.61 -20.75 -1.06
CA GLU A 65 5.92 -21.38 -2.35
C GLU A 65 6.61 -22.75 -2.26
N GLY A 66 6.95 -23.26 -1.06
CA GLY A 66 7.80 -24.46 -0.99
C GLY A 66 7.77 -25.32 0.27
N SER A 67 7.00 -25.03 1.32
CA SER A 67 7.08 -25.86 2.53
C SER A 67 5.74 -26.09 3.23
N ALA A 68 5.22 -27.31 3.05
CA ALA A 68 4.23 -27.92 3.93
C ALA A 68 4.83 -28.45 5.25
N ALA A 69 5.97 -27.92 5.70
CA ALA A 69 6.49 -28.19 7.03
C ALA A 69 6.18 -26.98 7.93
N ALA A 70 5.20 -27.18 8.83
CA ALA A 70 4.83 -26.25 9.88
C ALA A 70 6.06 -25.85 10.69
N ALA A 71 6.63 -24.69 10.37
CA ALA A 71 7.53 -24.01 11.29
C ALA A 71 6.74 -23.71 12.58
N PRO A 72 7.33 -23.93 13.77
CA PRO A 72 6.65 -23.60 15.02
C PRO A 72 6.26 -22.11 15.01
N PRO A 73 5.12 -21.74 15.62
CA PRO A 73 4.73 -20.34 15.74
C PRO A 73 5.84 -19.60 16.48
N HIS A 74 6.65 -18.86 15.73
CA HIS A 74 7.72 -18.07 16.30
C HIS A 74 7.07 -16.90 17.03
N GLU A 75 7.31 -16.78 18.34
CA GLU A 75 6.82 -15.63 19.11
C GLU A 75 7.37 -14.34 18.48
N LEU A 76 6.48 -13.40 18.15
CA LEU A 76 6.86 -12.11 17.60
C LEU A 76 7.65 -11.35 18.65
N SER A 77 8.90 -11.00 18.35
CA SER A 77 9.65 -10.11 19.22
C SER A 77 9.04 -8.71 19.21
N ARG A 78 9.33 -7.92 20.24
CA ARG A 78 8.93 -6.50 20.28
C ARG A 78 9.44 -5.73 19.07
N GLU A 79 10.62 -6.07 18.58
CA GLU A 79 11.25 -5.44 17.41
C GLU A 79 10.48 -5.78 16.13
N ASP A 80 10.07 -7.03 15.95
CA ASP A 80 9.24 -7.47 14.82
C ASP A 80 7.89 -6.73 14.82
N VAL A 81 7.26 -6.55 15.99
CA VAL A 81 5.99 -5.82 16.12
C VAL A 81 6.16 -4.34 15.73
N LEU A 82 7.26 -3.70 16.14
CA LEU A 82 7.53 -2.31 15.79
C LEU A 82 7.85 -2.14 14.29
N GLU A 83 8.55 -3.09 13.69
CA GLU A 83 8.83 -3.11 12.25
C GLU A 83 7.53 -3.26 11.45
N LEU A 84 6.66 -4.20 11.84
CA LEU A 84 5.37 -4.40 11.20
C LEU A 84 4.46 -3.17 11.34
N ALA A 85 4.43 -2.54 12.53
CA ALA A 85 3.65 -1.32 12.75
C ALA A 85 4.12 -0.16 11.85
N ARG A 86 5.44 0.00 11.68
CA ARG A 86 6.02 1.00 10.76
C ARG A 86 5.65 0.70 9.33
N PHE A 87 5.77 -0.56 8.91
CA PHE A 87 5.38 -0.98 7.56
C PHE A 87 3.90 -0.71 7.28
N ALA A 88 3.00 -1.04 8.21
CA ALA A 88 1.58 -0.77 8.06
C ALA A 88 1.28 0.73 7.91
N ALA A 89 1.92 1.57 8.73
CA ALA A 89 1.76 3.02 8.64
C ALA A 89 2.31 3.58 7.31
N ASP A 90 3.47 3.10 6.87
CA ASP A 90 4.06 3.50 5.60
C ASP A 90 3.19 3.05 4.42
N LEU A 91 2.60 1.85 4.48
CA LEU A 91 1.69 1.36 3.45
C LEU A 91 0.46 2.26 3.33
N VAL A 92 -0.17 2.64 4.44
CA VAL A 92 -1.32 3.56 4.43
C VAL A 92 -0.91 4.91 3.84
N ARG A 93 0.21 5.50 4.29
CA ARG A 93 0.71 6.79 3.74
C ARG A 93 0.94 6.73 2.24
N ALA A 94 1.58 5.67 1.75
CA ALA A 94 1.86 5.51 0.33
C ALA A 94 0.61 5.23 -0.50
N SER A 95 -0.44 4.68 0.12
CA SER A 95 -1.69 4.34 -0.57
C SER A 95 -2.56 5.58 -0.81
N VAL A 96 -2.44 6.63 0.02
CA VAL A 96 -3.25 7.84 -0.16
C VAL A 96 -2.51 8.86 -1.04
N VAL A 97 -3.13 9.22 -2.15
CA VAL A 97 -2.63 10.22 -3.11
C VAL A 97 -3.12 11.61 -2.74
N GLU A 98 -4.43 11.75 -2.51
CA GLU A 98 -5.05 13.02 -2.09
C GLU A 98 -6.15 12.78 -1.05
N PRO A 99 -6.20 13.54 0.05
CA PRO A 99 -5.15 14.45 0.52
C PRO A 99 -3.89 13.67 0.96
N ALA A 100 -2.70 14.19 0.66
CA ALA A 100 -1.45 13.52 1.00
C ALA A 100 -1.28 13.40 2.53
N ILE A 101 -0.76 12.27 2.99
CA ILE A 101 -0.50 12.01 4.41
C ILE A 101 0.98 12.26 4.72
N GLY A 102 1.25 13.15 5.65
CA GLY A 102 2.61 13.50 6.05
C GLY A 102 2.68 14.60 7.11
N GLU A 103 3.72 15.42 7.05
CA GLU A 103 4.03 16.43 8.07
C GLU A 103 4.11 17.85 7.48
N ALA A 104 3.92 18.00 6.16
CA ALA A 104 3.89 19.31 5.53
C ALA A 104 2.59 20.07 5.85
N PRO A 105 2.58 21.41 5.70
CA PRO A 105 1.41 22.24 6.04
C PRO A 105 0.12 21.91 5.26
N ASP A 106 0.26 21.34 4.07
CA ASP A 106 -0.83 20.91 3.17
C ASP A 106 -1.14 19.41 3.25
N GLU A 107 -0.50 18.69 4.18
CA GLU A 107 -0.65 17.25 4.38
C GLU A 107 -1.46 16.96 5.67
N ILE A 108 -2.20 15.85 5.66
CA ILE A 108 -2.89 15.35 6.84
C ILE A 108 -1.90 14.56 7.68
N ARG A 109 -1.82 14.83 8.99
CA ARG A 109 -1.00 14.02 9.88
C ARG A 109 -1.62 12.63 9.99
N PHE A 110 -0.79 11.61 9.96
CA PHE A 110 -1.28 10.23 10.10
C PHE A 110 -2.12 10.05 11.37
N ASP A 111 -1.77 10.75 12.45
CA ASP A 111 -2.46 10.67 13.74
C ASP A 111 -3.80 11.40 13.81
N ASP A 112 -4.12 12.24 12.81
CA ASP A 112 -5.40 12.95 12.72
C ASP A 112 -6.49 12.11 12.04
N ILE A 113 -6.11 11.03 11.35
CA ILE A 113 -7.04 10.14 10.64
C ILE A 113 -7.72 9.20 11.65
N PRO A 114 -9.05 9.01 11.66
CA PRO A 114 -9.69 8.04 12.55
C PRO A 114 -9.13 6.61 12.38
N ILE A 115 -9.11 5.82 13.46
CA ILE A 115 -8.51 4.48 13.43
C ILE A 115 -9.26 3.54 12.48
N GLU A 116 -10.58 3.68 12.39
CA GLU A 116 -11.45 2.97 11.46
C GLU A 116 -11.06 3.22 9.99
N ASP A 117 -10.74 4.48 9.67
CA ASP A 117 -10.32 4.87 8.32
C ASP A 117 -8.93 4.33 8.00
N ARG A 118 -7.97 4.42 8.94
CA ARG A 118 -6.62 3.85 8.76
C ARG A 118 -6.69 2.36 8.49
N THR A 119 -7.56 1.65 9.22
CA THR A 119 -7.77 0.21 9.07
C THR A 119 -8.38 -0.11 7.72
N CYS A 120 -9.42 0.63 7.31
CA CYS A 120 -10.06 0.48 6.00
C CYS A 120 -9.05 0.66 4.84
N ILE A 121 -8.21 1.71 4.89
CA ILE A 121 -7.19 1.97 3.87
C ILE A 121 -6.16 0.83 3.84
N PHE A 122 -5.70 0.36 5.00
CA PHE A 122 -4.73 -0.73 5.09
C PHE A 122 -5.28 -2.03 4.49
N GLU A 123 -6.51 -2.40 4.83
CA GLU A 123 -7.18 -3.59 4.31
C GLU A 123 -7.39 -3.51 2.79
N TRP A 124 -7.82 -2.34 2.31
CA TRP A 124 -7.98 -2.08 0.89
C TRP A 124 -6.65 -2.24 0.14
N ALA A 125 -5.56 -1.65 0.65
CA ALA A 125 -4.23 -1.77 0.07
C ALA A 125 -3.74 -3.23 0.04
N CYS A 126 -3.97 -3.98 1.13
CA CYS A 126 -3.55 -5.38 1.24
C CYS A 126 -4.30 -6.35 0.31
N ARG A 127 -5.50 -6.00 -0.16
CA ARG A 127 -6.32 -6.92 -0.99
C ARG A 127 -5.59 -7.34 -2.27
N THR A 128 -4.84 -6.44 -2.91
CA THR A 128 -4.07 -6.77 -4.13
C THR A 128 -2.83 -7.61 -3.91
N LEU A 129 -2.22 -7.53 -2.73
CA LEU A 129 -1.13 -8.43 -2.35
C LEU A 129 -1.61 -9.88 -2.32
N ARG A 130 -2.91 -10.12 -2.10
CA ARG A 130 -3.53 -11.44 -2.14
C ARG A 130 -3.92 -11.86 -3.56
N GLU A 131 -4.44 -10.93 -4.36
CA GLU A 131 -4.88 -11.19 -5.74
C GLU A 131 -3.70 -11.49 -6.69
N SER A 132 -2.52 -10.91 -6.44
CA SER A 132 -1.30 -11.17 -7.22
C SER A 132 -0.66 -12.55 -6.98
N GLY A 133 -1.16 -13.32 -6.00
CA GLY A 133 -0.74 -14.70 -5.72
C GLY A 133 -1.58 -15.80 -6.39
N THR A 134 -2.69 -15.45 -7.06
CA THR A 134 -3.60 -16.43 -7.67
C THR A 134 -3.49 -16.37 -9.19
N LYS A 135 -2.60 -17.19 -9.77
CA LYS A 135 -2.80 -17.61 -11.17
C LYS A 135 -4.08 -18.44 -11.21
N GLU A 136 -5.02 -17.97 -12.01
CA GLU A 136 -6.37 -18.51 -12.18
C GLU A 136 -6.34 -20.00 -12.56
N ASP A 137 -7.02 -20.82 -11.76
CA ASP A 137 -7.46 -22.15 -12.13
C ASP A 137 -8.98 -22.06 -12.41
N PRO A 138 -9.46 -22.22 -13.66
CA PRO A 138 -10.85 -21.97 -14.02
C PRO A 138 -11.73 -23.18 -13.64
N SER A 139 -11.94 -23.40 -12.35
CA SER A 139 -13.05 -24.21 -11.84
C SER A 139 -13.23 -24.05 -10.33
N SER A 140 -14.05 -23.08 -9.94
CA SER A 140 -15.06 -23.29 -8.88
C SER A 140 -16.08 -22.14 -8.84
N PRO A 141 -17.35 -22.44 -8.54
CA PRO A 141 -18.46 -21.50 -8.70
C PRO A 141 -18.61 -20.53 -7.51
N SER A 142 -18.98 -19.30 -7.87
CA SER A 142 -19.67 -18.25 -7.12
C SER A 142 -19.80 -18.42 -5.61
N ALA A 143 -19.04 -17.61 -4.85
CA ALA A 143 -19.38 -17.24 -3.48
C ALA A 143 -20.05 -15.86 -3.52
N ASP A 144 -21.36 -15.88 -3.83
CA ASP A 144 -22.33 -14.86 -3.43
C ASP A 144 -22.11 -14.50 -1.95
N GLY A 145 -21.82 -13.24 -1.63
CA GLY A 145 -21.88 -12.79 -0.24
C GLY A 145 -20.98 -11.64 0.22
N LEU A 146 -20.46 -10.75 -0.63
CA LEU A 146 -19.74 -9.55 -0.13
C LEU A 146 -20.02 -8.25 -0.91
N GLU A 147 -21.22 -8.10 -1.48
CA GLU A 147 -21.65 -6.88 -2.20
C GLU A 147 -22.28 -5.79 -1.30
N ARG A 148 -22.04 -5.76 0.03
CA ARG A 148 -22.86 -4.89 0.91
C ARG A 148 -22.19 -3.77 1.68
N PHE A 149 -20.87 -3.53 1.61
CA PHE A 149 -20.24 -2.61 2.58
C PHE A 149 -19.27 -1.55 2.05
N CYS A 150 -19.20 -1.31 0.74
CA CYS A 150 -18.57 -0.08 0.21
C CYS A 150 -19.53 0.80 -0.60
N ALA A 151 -20.83 0.52 -0.57
CA ALA A 151 -21.88 1.38 -1.12
C ALA A 151 -23.06 1.43 -0.13
N GLN A 152 -22.92 2.29 0.88
CA GLN A 152 -24.04 3.00 1.50
C GLN A 152 -23.51 4.31 2.05
#